data_AF-A0A7M7R289-F1
#
_entry.id   AF-A0A7M7R289-F1
#
_cell.length_a   1.000
_cell.length_b   1.000
_cell.length_c   1.000
_cell.angle_alpha   90.00
_cell.angle_beta   90.00
_cell.angle_gamma   90.00
#
_symmetry.space_group_name_H-M   'P 1'
#
loop_
_entity.id
_entity.type
_entity.pdbx_description
1 polymer ?
#
loop_
_entity_poly.entity_id
_entity_poly.type
_entity_poly.pdbx_seq_one_letter_code
_entity_poly.pdbx_strand_id
1 'polypeptide(L)'
;MADHAAHVMQAVILAFEDPVHPADVKEQALCILANDADGDRARDHIMANEDVLKKLMDYMMQSNVKLQVAAIFCVCNLVWREEAGAAQRQARLKELSLYRISLQLRRTKDTQLFDKYVDYF
;
A
#
# COMPACT_ATOMS: atom_id res chain seq x y z
N MET A 1 -19.11 9.92 8.99
CA MET A 1 -18.10 9.77 7.90
C MET A 1 -16.82 9.09 8.38
N ALA A 2 -16.31 9.36 9.59
CA ALA A 2 -15.15 8.64 10.15
C ALA A 2 -15.38 7.12 10.29
N ASP A 3 -16.61 6.71 10.63
CA ASP A 3 -16.95 5.28 10.80
C ASP A 3 -16.84 4.48 9.50
N HIS A 4 -17.00 5.08 8.32
CA HIS A 4 -16.91 4.35 7.06
C HIS A 4 -15.47 3.95 6.74
N ALA A 5 -14.50 4.85 6.95
CA ALA A 5 -13.08 4.55 6.76
C ALA A 5 -12.60 3.45 7.73
N ALA A 6 -13.08 3.46 8.97
CA ALA A 6 -12.77 2.41 9.95
C ALA A 6 -13.29 1.03 9.51
N HIS A 7 -14.54 0.95 9.05
CA HIS A 7 -15.10 -0.31 8.55
C HIS A 7 -14.42 -0.81 7.28
N VAL A 8 -14.03 0.09 6.36
CA VAL A 8 -13.29 -0.27 5.14
C VAL A 8 -11.92 -0.84 5.51
N MET A 9 -11.17 -0.17 6.38
CA MET A 9 -9.88 -0.69 6.85
C MET A 9 -10.03 -2.07 7.52
N GLN A 10 -11.06 -2.27 8.34
CA GLN A 10 -11.27 -3.55 9.01
C GLN A 10 -11.63 -4.66 8.02
N ALA A 11 -12.43 -4.38 7.00
CA ALA A 11 -12.72 -5.31 5.92
C ALA A 11 -11.46 -5.68 5.11
N VAL A 12 -10.60 -4.70 4.84
CA VAL A 12 -9.31 -4.91 4.16
C VAL A 12 -8.37 -5.79 4.99
N ILE A 13 -8.28 -5.55 6.31
CA ILE A 13 -7.47 -6.39 7.22
C ILE A 13 -7.96 -7.84 7.21
N LEU A 14 -9.28 -8.04 7.34
CA LEU A 14 -9.87 -9.38 7.28
C LEU A 14 -9.57 -10.08 5.94
N ALA A 15 -9.61 -9.35 4.83
CA ALA A 15 -9.26 -9.89 3.52
C ALA A 15 -7.79 -10.32 3.43
N PHE A 16 -6.88 -9.62 4.12
CA PHE A 16 -5.45 -9.97 4.17
C PHE A 16 -5.13 -11.11 5.11
N GLU A 17 -5.88 -11.27 6.20
CA GLU A 17 -5.66 -12.29 7.20
C GLU A 17 -6.12 -13.68 6.76
N ASP A 18 -7.14 -13.76 5.91
CA ASP A 18 -7.61 -15.04 5.39
C ASP A 18 -6.59 -15.64 4.39
N PRO A 19 -5.95 -16.77 4.72
CA PRO A 19 -4.98 -17.41 3.83
C PRO A 19 -5.65 -18.07 2.61
N VAL A 20 -6.95 -18.37 2.69
CA VAL A 20 -7.73 -19.06 1.66
C VAL A 20 -8.15 -18.10 0.54
N HIS A 21 -8.19 -16.80 0.81
CA HIS A 21 -8.50 -15.82 -0.22
C HIS A 21 -7.48 -15.84 -1.36
N PRO A 22 -7.95 -15.93 -2.62
CA PRO A 22 -7.07 -15.94 -3.78
C PRO A 22 -6.40 -14.57 -3.97
N ALA A 23 -5.29 -14.56 -4.72
CA ALA A 23 -4.53 -13.35 -4.99
C ALA A 23 -5.39 -12.23 -5.59
N ASP A 24 -6.38 -12.55 -6.43
CA ASP A 24 -7.24 -11.54 -7.04
C ASP A 24 -8.14 -10.83 -6.00
N VAL A 25 -8.59 -11.53 -4.96
CA VAL A 25 -9.38 -10.90 -3.87
C VAL A 25 -8.50 -9.98 -3.03
N LYS A 26 -7.27 -10.42 -2.74
CA LYS A 26 -6.28 -9.62 -1.99
C LYS A 26 -5.82 -8.40 -2.79
N GLU A 27 -5.69 -8.52 -4.11
CA GLU A 27 -5.44 -7.41 -5.02
C GLU A 27 -6.56 -6.37 -4.93
N GLN A 28 -7.83 -6.78 -5.01
CA GLN A 28 -8.95 -5.84 -4.89
C GLN A 28 -8.98 -5.14 -3.53
N ALA A 29 -8.66 -5.84 -2.44
CA ALA A 29 -8.54 -5.23 -1.11
C ALA A 29 -7.41 -4.18 -1.06
N LEU A 30 -6.26 -4.46 -1.70
CA LEU A 30 -5.16 -3.49 -1.84
C LEU A 30 -5.58 -2.28 -2.70
N CYS A 31 -6.32 -2.48 -3.78
CA CYS A 31 -6.83 -1.38 -4.61
C CYS A 31 -7.81 -0.48 -3.85
N ILE A 32 -8.71 -1.05 -3.05
CA ILE A 32 -9.60 -0.28 -2.17
C ILE A 32 -8.78 0.55 -1.18
N LEU A 33 -7.77 -0.07 -0.55
CA LEU A 33 -6.87 0.62 0.37
C LEU A 33 -6.06 1.73 -0.31
N ALA A 34 -5.64 1.52 -1.56
CA ALA A 34 -4.93 2.53 -2.35
C ALA A 34 -5.82 3.74 -2.67
N ASN A 35 -7.10 3.52 -2.97
CA ASN A 35 -8.07 4.59 -3.19
C ASN A 35 -8.34 5.37 -1.89
N ASP A 36 -8.46 4.69 -0.75
CA ASP A 36 -8.56 5.35 0.56
C ASP A 36 -7.28 6.14 0.89
N ALA A 37 -6.11 5.61 0.51
CA ALA A 37 -4.83 6.31 0.63
C ALA A 37 -4.70 7.53 -0.31
N ASP A 38 -5.65 7.76 -1.23
CA ASP A 38 -5.77 8.98 -2.03
C ASP A 38 -6.61 10.07 -1.32
N GLY A 39 -7.28 9.73 -0.21
CA GLY A 39 -8.11 10.66 0.56
C GLY A 39 -7.41 11.22 1.81
N ASP A 40 -7.49 12.54 2.02
CA ASP A 40 -6.82 13.24 3.14
C ASP A 40 -7.07 12.64 4.53
N ARG A 41 -8.33 12.35 4.88
CA ARG A 41 -8.67 11.83 6.22
C ARG A 41 -8.34 10.36 6.43
N ALA A 42 -8.40 9.55 5.36
CA ALA A 42 -8.18 8.12 5.45
C ALA A 42 -6.68 7.78 5.56
N ARG A 43 -5.80 8.63 5.01
CA ARG A 43 -4.34 8.50 5.18
C ARG A 43 -3.89 8.49 6.63
N ASP A 44 -4.39 9.41 7.46
CA ASP A 44 -4.00 9.47 8.86
C ASP A 44 -4.41 8.19 9.60
N HIS A 45 -5.57 7.64 9.26
CA HIS A 45 -6.05 6.37 9.81
C HIS A 45 -5.20 5.17 9.36
N ILE A 46 -4.84 5.10 8.07
CA ILE A 46 -3.95 4.05 7.55
C ILE A 46 -2.57 4.15 8.19
N MET A 47 -2.02 5.37 8.26
CA MET A 47 -0.71 5.61 8.86
C MET A 47 -0.72 5.30 10.35
N ALA A 48 -1.82 5.52 11.08
CA ALA A 48 -1.94 5.17 12.49
C ALA A 48 -1.99 3.65 12.75
N ASN A 49 -2.35 2.84 11.75
CA ASN A 49 -2.52 1.39 11.87
C ASN A 49 -1.25 0.62 11.50
N GLU A 50 -0.47 0.20 12.49
CA GLU A 50 0.78 -0.54 12.26
C GLU A 50 0.59 -1.87 11.53
N ASP A 51 -0.52 -2.58 11.77
CA ASP A 51 -0.75 -3.90 11.20
C ASP A 51 -1.00 -3.79 9.69
N VAL A 52 -1.75 -2.78 9.26
CA VAL A 52 -1.92 -2.44 7.85
C VAL A 52 -0.58 -2.10 7.19
N LEU A 53 0.26 -1.29 7.85
CA LEU A 53 1.58 -0.94 7.32
C LEU A 53 2.50 -2.17 7.19
N LYS A 54 2.49 -3.08 8.16
CA LYS A 54 3.24 -4.36 8.10
C LYS A 54 2.74 -5.24 6.97
N LYS A 55 1.43 -5.36 6.78
CA LYS A 55 0.87 -6.12 5.65
C LYS A 55 1.24 -5.51 4.30
N LEU A 56 1.21 -4.18 4.17
CA LEU A 56 1.68 -3.50 2.95
C LEU A 56 3.15 -3.80 2.66
N MET A 57 4.01 -3.77 3.69
CA MET A 57 5.41 -4.19 3.56
C MET A 57 5.56 -5.62 3.06
N ASP A 58 4.82 -6.56 3.67
CA ASP A 58 4.86 -7.97 3.28
C ASP A 58 4.45 -8.15 1.82
N TYR A 59 3.38 -7.48 1.38
CA TYR A 59 2.90 -7.55 -0.01
C TYR A 59 3.86 -6.92 -1.00
N MET A 60 4.54 -5.82 -0.65
CA MET A 60 5.60 -5.25 -1.51
C MET A 60 6.79 -6.19 -1.73
N MET A 61 6.98 -7.19 -0.86
CA MET A 61 8.04 -8.20 -0.98
C MET A 61 7.54 -9.56 -1.48
N GLN A 62 6.24 -9.71 -1.78
CA GLN A 62 5.71 -10.97 -2.27
C GLN A 62 6.14 -11.27 -3.71
N SER A 63 6.19 -12.55 -4.04
CA SER A 63 6.49 -13.05 -5.38
C SER A 63 5.35 -12.86 -6.38
N ASN A 64 4.12 -12.65 -5.89
CA ASN A 64 2.98 -12.38 -6.76
C ASN A 64 3.03 -10.92 -7.24
N VAL A 65 3.37 -10.72 -8.51
CA VAL A 65 3.51 -9.40 -9.15
C VAL A 65 2.25 -8.54 -9.02
N LYS A 66 1.04 -9.12 -9.06
CA LYS A 66 -0.20 -8.33 -8.91
C LYS A 66 -0.30 -7.73 -7.51
N LEU A 67 -0.11 -8.55 -6.49
CA LEU A 67 -0.15 -8.12 -5.08
C LEU A 67 0.95 -7.11 -4.79
N GLN A 68 2.14 -7.36 -5.32
CA GLN A 68 3.28 -6.47 -5.18
C GLN A 68 3.01 -5.10 -5.79
N VAL A 69 2.50 -5.03 -7.02
CA VAL A 69 2.14 -3.77 -7.69
C VAL A 69 1.06 -3.01 -6.92
N ALA A 70 -0.01 -3.68 -6.51
CA ALA A 70 -1.11 -3.03 -5.80
C ALA A 70 -0.65 -2.45 -4.44
N ALA A 71 0.22 -3.17 -3.72
CA ALA A 71 0.82 -2.67 -2.48
C ALA A 71 1.76 -1.48 -2.71
N ILE A 72 2.56 -1.51 -3.77
CA ILE A 72 3.41 -0.37 -4.14
C ILE A 72 2.54 0.85 -4.44
N PHE A 73 1.49 0.69 -5.25
CA PHE A 73 0.61 1.79 -5.61
C PHE A 73 -0.02 2.45 -4.38
N CYS A 74 -0.54 1.64 -3.44
CA CYS A 74 -1.05 2.15 -2.16
C CYS A 74 0.00 2.98 -1.40
N VAL A 75 1.23 2.49 -1.32
CA VAL A 75 2.33 3.20 -0.65
C VAL A 75 2.69 4.50 -1.35
N CYS A 76 2.60 4.56 -2.69
CA CYS A 76 2.86 5.77 -3.46
C CYS A 76 1.83 6.86 -3.15
N ASN A 77 0.55 6.49 -3.07
CA ASN A 77 -0.53 7.40 -2.67
C ASN A 77 -0.31 7.92 -1.23
N LEU A 78 0.17 7.05 -0.31
CA LEU A 78 0.50 7.46 1.05
C LEU A 78 1.66 8.46 1.15
N VAL A 79 2.56 8.53 0.17
CA VAL A 79 3.74 9.42 0.21
C VAL A 79 3.75 10.52 -0.86
N TRP A 80 2.61 10.72 -1.53
CA TRP A 80 2.48 11.71 -2.59
C TRP A 80 2.94 13.08 -2.13
N ARG A 81 3.94 13.65 -2.82
CA ARG A 81 4.75 14.77 -2.32
C ARG A 81 4.01 16.10 -2.28
N GLU A 82 2.94 16.23 -3.05
CA GLU A 82 2.18 17.48 -3.17
C GLU A 82 1.23 17.71 -2.00
N GLU A 83 1.21 16.79 -1.03
CA GLU A 83 0.22 16.79 0.03
C GLU A 83 0.75 17.24 1.39
N ALA A 84 -0.15 17.82 2.17
CA ALA A 84 0.11 18.10 3.57
C ALA A 84 0.49 16.81 4.32
N GLY A 85 1.51 16.91 5.17
CA GLY A 85 2.01 15.78 5.96
C GLY A 85 2.82 14.73 5.19
N ALA A 86 3.02 14.88 3.88
CA ALA A 86 3.78 13.91 3.08
C ALA A 86 5.20 13.67 3.62
N ALA A 87 5.88 14.71 4.10
CA ALA A 87 7.21 14.60 4.70
C ALA A 87 7.22 13.72 5.96
N GLN A 88 6.21 13.86 6.83
CA GLN A 88 6.07 13.05 8.05
C GLN A 88 5.73 11.60 7.70
N ARG A 89 4.83 11.37 6.74
CA ARG A 89 4.49 10.04 6.23
C ARG A 89 5.73 9.34 5.64
N GLN A 90 6.51 10.05 4.82
CA GLN A 90 7.76 9.55 4.26
C GLN A 90 8.81 9.22 5.34
N ALA A 91 8.95 10.05 6.37
CA ALA A 91 9.88 9.79 7.47
C ALA A 91 9.51 8.49 8.20
N ARG A 92 8.23 8.31 8.55
CA ARG A 92 7.73 7.11 9.21
C ARG A 92 7.92 5.85 8.35
N LEU A 93 7.62 5.92 7.06
CA LEU A 93 7.80 4.76 6.16
C LEU A 93 9.29 4.45 5.90
N LYS A 94 10.20 5.43 6.04
CA LYS A 94 11.65 5.19 6.05
C LYS A 94 12.10 4.44 7.31
N GLU A 95 11.58 4.79 8.48
CA GLU A 95 11.85 4.07 9.73
C GLU A 95 11.41 2.60 9.65
N LEU A 96 10.29 2.35 8.96
CA LEU A 96 9.77 1.02 8.69
C LEU A 96 10.45 0.30 7.51
N SER A 97 11.52 0.85 6.94
CA SER A 97 12.25 0.27 5.80
C SER A 97 11.47 0.12 4.47
N LEU A 98 10.23 0.62 4.36
CA LEU A 98 9.47 0.62 3.08
C LEU A 98 10.22 1.33 1.97
N TYR A 99 10.90 2.43 2.31
CA TYR A 99 11.68 3.20 1.34
C TYR A 99 12.79 2.37 0.67
N ARG A 100 13.36 1.39 1.39
CA ARG A 100 14.38 0.48 0.82
C ARG A 100 13.76 -0.48 -0.18
N ILE A 101 12.54 -0.95 0.07
CA ILE A 101 11.80 -1.84 -0.82
C ILE A 101 11.43 -1.09 -2.12
N SER A 102 10.90 0.13 -2.02
CA SER A 102 10.61 0.98 -3.19
C SER A 102 11.86 1.25 -4.05
N LEU A 103 13.03 1.45 -3.42
CA LEU A 103 14.29 1.65 -4.15
C LEU A 103 14.79 0.36 -4.85
N GLN A 104 14.62 -0.79 -4.22
CA GLN A 104 14.95 -2.09 -4.82
C GLN A 104 14.06 -2.37 -6.04
N LEU A 105 12.77 -2.06 -5.94
CA LEU A 105 11.80 -2.23 -7.02
C LEU A 105 12.10 -1.34 -8.23
N ARG A 106 12.53 -0.09 -8.02
CA ARG A 106 12.99 0.78 -9.12
C ARG A 106 14.15 0.21 -9.93
N ARG A 107 14.91 -0.73 -9.35
CA ARG A 107 16.05 -1.41 -9.98
C ARG A 107 15.70 -2.83 -10.43
N THR A 108 14.43 -3.22 -10.39
CA THR A 108 14.01 -4.54 -10.83
C THR A 108 14.29 -4.73 -12.31
N LYS A 109 14.69 -5.95 -12.69
CA LYS A 109 14.80 -6.37 -14.09
C LYS A 109 13.54 -7.06 -14.59
N ASP A 110 12.55 -7.23 -13.71
CA ASP A 110 11.24 -7.76 -14.06
C ASP A 110 10.47 -6.72 -14.86
N THR A 111 10.38 -6.92 -16.18
CA THR A 111 9.72 -5.98 -17.08
C THR A 111 8.23 -5.86 -16.81
N GLN A 112 7.54 -6.92 -16.35
CA GLN A 112 6.11 -6.84 -16.04
C GLN A 112 5.85 -5.98 -14.81
N LEU A 113 6.70 -6.11 -13.79
CA LEU A 113 6.65 -5.29 -12.59
C LEU A 113 7.04 -3.84 -12.89
N PHE A 114 8.04 -3.65 -13.75
CA PHE A 114 8.50 -2.32 -14.17
C PHE A 114 7.44 -1.58 -14.99
N ASP A 115 6.84 -2.21 -16.01
CA ASP A 115 5.82 -1.61 -16.86
C ASP A 115 4.61 -1.18 -16.03
N LYS A 116 4.14 -2.05 -15.14
CA LYS A 116 3.06 -1.71 -14.20
C LYS A 116 3.46 -0.60 -13.25
N TYR A 117 4.70 -0.57 -12.75
CA TYR A 117 5.16 0.52 -11.90
C TYR A 117 5.11 1.86 -12.64
N VAL A 118 5.50 1.90 -13.91
CA VAL A 118 5.43 3.13 -14.73
C VAL A 118 3.98 3.59 -14.95
N ASP A 119 3.02 2.67 -15.15
CA ASP A 119 1.61 3.05 -15.36
C ASP A 119 0.97 3.80 -14.16
N TYR A 120 1.52 3.63 -12.96
CA TYR A 120 1.03 4.27 -11.74
C TYR A 120 1.81 5.54 -11.34
N PHE A 121 2.75 6.01 -12.18
CA PHE A 121 3.63 7.16 -11.92
C PHE A 121 3.73 8.12 -13.11
#